data_AF-A0A6C0HHK6-F1
#
_entry.id   AF-A0A6C0HHK6-F1
#
_cell.length_a   1.000
_cell.length_b   1.000
_cell.length_c   1.000
_cell.angle_alpha   90.00
_cell.angle_beta   90.00
_cell.angle_gamma   90.00
#
_symmetry.space_group_name_H-M   'P 1'
#
loop_
_entity.id
_entity.type
_entity.pdbx_description
1 polymer ?
#
loop_
_entity_poly.entity_id
_entity_poly.type
_entity_poly.pdbx_seq_one_letter_code
_entity_poly.pdbx_strand_id
1 'polypeptide(L)'
;MLIRVDLVFTYWIYAWYLAYIAKLTIYNPKWALVVGIVDNILLAIALLLYGAKISSIAFFLLVNVILKGIPLYTIYNTKTTKTDIYALFIYFAIYTLWVHVNGGTVAEYLQKIFESILHEKNETPGMWALTKLYQIYSKLDSK
;
A
#
# COMPACT_ATOMS: atom_id res chain seq x y z
N MET A 1 8.03 -1.69 -16.10
CA MET A 1 8.40 -2.95 -15.42
C MET A 1 7.63 -3.01 -14.11
N LEU A 2 6.98 -4.13 -13.78
CA LEU A 2 6.17 -4.23 -12.55
C LEU A 2 7.06 -4.06 -11.32
N ILE A 3 6.64 -3.21 -10.37
CA ILE A 3 7.34 -3.05 -9.10
C ILE A 3 7.12 -4.31 -8.27
N ARG A 4 8.18 -4.89 -7.71
CA ARG A 4 8.09 -6.07 -6.85
C ARG A 4 7.27 -5.76 -5.59
N VAL A 5 6.38 -6.68 -5.21
CA VAL A 5 5.47 -6.56 -4.05
C VAL A 5 6.24 -6.29 -2.75
N ASP A 6 7.35 -6.99 -2.54
CA ASP A 6 8.16 -6.88 -1.33
C ASP A 6 8.95 -5.56 -1.23
N LEU A 7 8.96 -4.73 -2.27
CA LEU A 7 9.62 -3.42 -2.28
C LEU A 7 8.64 -2.27 -2.05
N VAL A 8 7.38 -2.57 -1.74
CA VAL A 8 6.36 -1.57 -1.42
C VAL A 8 5.84 -1.80 0.00
N PHE A 9 6.09 -0.83 0.88
CA PHE A 9 5.80 -0.94 2.31
C PHE A 9 4.32 -1.25 2.63
N THR A 10 3.39 -0.84 1.76
CA THR A 10 1.96 -1.15 1.95
C THR A 10 1.68 -2.65 2.07
N TYR A 11 2.42 -3.49 1.34
CA TYR A 11 2.20 -4.94 1.39
C TYR A 11 2.83 -5.56 2.63
N TRP A 12 3.89 -4.95 3.17
CA TRP A 12 4.45 -5.32 4.47
C TRP A 12 3.43 -5.06 5.59
N ILE A 13 2.81 -3.87 5.61
CA ILE A 13 1.76 -3.55 6.57
C ILE A 13 0.58 -4.55 6.44
N TYR A 14 0.18 -4.87 5.21
CA TYR A 14 -0.88 -5.84 4.97
C TYR A 14 -0.50 -7.25 5.44
N ALA A 15 0.73 -7.70 5.20
CA ALA A 15 1.25 -8.98 5.68
C ALA A 15 1.28 -9.04 7.21
N TRP A 16 1.68 -7.95 7.88
CA TRP A 16 1.62 -7.85 9.34
C TRP A 16 0.18 -7.92 9.85
N TYR A 17 -0.78 -7.27 9.18
CA TYR A 17 -2.20 -7.44 9.45
C TYR A 17 -2.67 -8.90 9.34
N LEU A 18 -2.32 -9.59 8.26
CA LEU A 18 -2.66 -11.01 8.10
C LEU A 18 -2.05 -11.88 9.21
N ALA A 19 -0.80 -11.62 9.58
CA ALA A 19 -0.14 -12.32 10.69
C ALA A 19 -0.85 -12.07 12.03
N TYR A 20 -1.32 -10.84 12.27
CA TYR A 20 -2.03 -10.47 13.50
C TYR A 20 -3.39 -11.17 13.60
N ILE A 21 -4.21 -11.16 12.54
CA ILE A 21 -5.52 -11.86 12.55
C ILE A 21 -5.36 -13.38 12.64
N ALA A 22 -4.27 -13.93 12.09
CA ALA A 22 -3.92 -15.34 12.20
C ALA A 22 -3.29 -15.70 13.56
N LYS A 23 -3.15 -14.74 14.47
CA LYS A 23 -2.53 -14.90 15.80
C LYS A 23 -1.07 -15.39 15.77
N LEU A 24 -0.36 -15.12 14.67
CA LEU A 24 1.08 -15.40 14.54
C LEU A 24 1.95 -14.34 15.24
N THR A 25 1.35 -13.18 15.53
CA THR A 25 2.00 -12.10 16.28
C THR A 25 1.02 -11.51 17.28
N ILE A 26 1.54 -11.07 18.42
CA ILE A 26 0.78 -10.34 19.44
C ILE A 26 0.75 -8.83 19.17
N TYR A 27 1.60 -8.33 18.25
CA TYR A 27 1.75 -6.91 17.99
C TYR A 27 0.69 -6.42 17.01
N ASN A 28 -0.05 -5.39 17.42
CA ASN A 28 -1.18 -4.84 16.69
C ASN A 28 -0.74 -3.84 15.60
N PRO A 29 -1.05 -4.07 14.32
CA PRO A 29 -0.63 -3.20 13.21
C PRO A 29 -1.47 -1.94 13.05
N LYS A 30 -2.40 -1.64 13.95
CA LYS A 30 -3.31 -0.49 13.83
C LYS A 30 -2.58 0.82 13.52
N TRP A 31 -1.52 1.13 14.25
CA TRP A 31 -0.78 2.38 14.03
C TRP A 31 -0.05 2.40 12.68
N ALA A 32 0.44 1.24 12.20
CA ALA A 32 1.01 1.10 10.87
C ALA A 32 -0.03 1.41 9.78
N LEU A 33 -1.24 0.90 9.95
CA LEU A 33 -2.37 1.14 9.05
C LEU A 33 -2.79 2.61 9.06
N VAL A 34 -2.87 3.25 10.23
CA VAL A 34 -3.18 4.69 10.35
C VAL A 34 -2.14 5.53 9.63
N VAL A 35 -0.85 5.33 9.92
CA VAL A 35 0.25 6.05 9.25
C VAL A 35 0.19 5.80 7.74
N GLY A 36 -0.02 4.56 7.32
CA GLY A 36 -0.13 4.21 5.91
C GLY A 36 -1.34 4.82 5.20
N ILE A 37 -2.43 5.13 5.90
CA ILE A 37 -3.57 5.87 5.33
C ILE A 37 -3.24 7.35 5.20
N VAL A 38 -2.64 7.96 6.22
CA VAL A 38 -2.18 9.35 6.16
C VAL A 38 -1.22 9.57 4.99
N ASP A 39 -0.25 8.67 4.82
CA ASP A 39 0.70 8.70 3.70
C ASP A 39 -0.01 8.64 2.33
N ASN A 40 -1.00 7.76 2.15
CA ASN A 40 -1.75 7.72 0.88
C ASN A 40 -2.61 8.96 0.65
N ILE A 41 -3.15 9.58 1.71
CA ILE A 41 -3.92 10.83 1.56
C ILE A 41 -2.98 11.93 1.05
N LEU A 42 -1.80 12.05 1.66
CA LEU A 42 -0.77 13.00 1.19
C LEU A 42 -0.36 12.71 -0.25
N LEU A 43 -0.15 11.44 -0.60
CA LEU A 43 0.19 11.04 -1.97
C LEU A 43 -0.96 11.31 -2.97
N ALA A 44 -2.21 11.06 -2.59
CA ALA A 44 -3.38 11.36 -3.43
C ALA A 44 -3.53 12.86 -3.67
N ILE A 45 -3.33 13.69 -2.63
CA ILE A 45 -3.31 15.14 -2.76
C ILE A 45 -2.20 15.58 -3.71
N ALA A 46 -0.99 15.03 -3.55
CA ALA A 46 0.11 15.31 -4.48
C ALA A 46 -0.25 14.93 -5.92
N LEU A 47 -0.79 13.73 -6.15
CA LEU A 47 -1.20 13.29 -7.49
C LEU A 47 -2.23 14.23 -8.13
N LEU A 48 -3.20 14.73 -7.36
CA LEU A 48 -4.18 15.71 -7.83
C LEU A 48 -3.49 17.03 -8.23
N LEU A 49 -2.59 17.55 -7.40
CA LEU A 49 -1.88 18.81 -7.66
C LEU A 49 -0.97 18.73 -8.89
N TYR A 50 -0.40 17.56 -9.18
CA TYR A 50 0.46 17.32 -10.34
C TYR A 50 -0.31 16.90 -11.60
N GLY A 51 -1.64 16.91 -11.58
CA GLY A 51 -2.47 16.67 -12.76
C GLY A 51 -2.63 15.19 -13.14
N ALA A 52 -2.48 14.27 -12.19
CA ALA A 52 -2.75 12.86 -12.45
C ALA A 52 -4.22 12.65 -12.82
N LYS A 53 -4.47 11.72 -13.74
CA LYS A 53 -5.82 11.39 -14.20
C LYS A 53 -6.66 10.80 -13.08
N ILE A 54 -7.91 11.27 -12.96
CA ILE A 54 -8.86 10.85 -11.93
C ILE A 54 -9.05 9.33 -11.88
N SER A 55 -9.06 8.64 -13.03
CA SER A 55 -9.18 7.18 -13.07
C SER A 55 -8.01 6.47 -12.37
N SER A 56 -6.78 6.97 -12.53
CA SER A 56 -5.59 6.39 -11.88
C SER A 56 -5.61 6.64 -10.38
N ILE A 57 -6.05 7.83 -9.95
CA ILE A 57 -6.25 8.16 -8.54
C ILE A 57 -7.34 7.28 -7.93
N ALA A 58 -8.46 7.06 -8.64
CA ALA A 58 -9.53 6.18 -8.20
C ALA A 58 -9.04 4.73 -8.00
N PHE A 59 -8.27 4.18 -8.95
CA PHE A 59 -7.65 2.85 -8.78
C PHE A 59 -6.68 2.82 -7.59
N PHE A 60 -5.84 3.84 -7.45
CA PHE A 60 -4.91 3.95 -6.32
C PHE A 60 -5.67 3.96 -4.98
N LEU A 61 -6.73 4.75 -4.86
CA LEU A 61 -7.54 4.81 -3.65
C LEU A 61 -8.24 3.48 -3.38
N LEU A 62 -8.81 2.84 -4.41
CA LEU A 62 -9.48 1.54 -4.28
C LEU A 62 -8.52 0.46 -3.74
N VAL A 63 -7.31 0.35 -4.29
CA VAL A 63 -6.29 -0.58 -3.80
C VAL A 63 -5.95 -0.28 -2.34
N ASN A 64 -5.80 0.99 -1.96
CA ASN A 64 -5.45 1.36 -0.60
C ASN A 64 -6.60 1.15 0.40
N VAL A 65 -7.85 1.28 -0.03
CA VAL A 65 -9.01 0.89 0.79
C VAL A 65 -8.96 -0.61 1.08
N ILE A 66 -8.64 -1.45 0.08
CA ILE A 66 -8.52 -2.90 0.29
C ILE A 66 -7.34 -3.24 1.21
N LEU A 67 -6.18 -2.66 0.97
CA LEU A 67 -4.94 -3.01 1.69
C LEU A 67 -4.82 -2.38 3.08
N LYS A 68 -5.54 -1.28 3.35
CA LYS A 68 -5.42 -0.56 4.63
C LYS A 68 -6.76 -0.19 5.24
N GLY A 69 -7.72 0.28 4.44
CA GLY A 69 -9.04 0.69 4.91
C GLY A 69 -9.82 -0.45 5.56
N ILE A 70 -9.99 -1.56 4.85
CA ILE A 70 -10.66 -2.77 5.36
C ILE A 70 -9.91 -3.33 6.58
N PRO A 71 -8.58 -3.59 6.51
CA PRO A 71 -7.80 -4.00 7.67
C PRO A 71 -7.99 -3.11 8.90
N LEU A 72 -7.89 -1.79 8.73
CA LEU A 72 -8.03 -0.86 9.85
C LEU A 72 -9.44 -0.95 10.45
N TYR A 73 -10.47 -1.00 9.62
CA TYR A 73 -11.86 -1.15 10.07
C TYR A 73 -12.04 -2.39 10.95
N THR A 74 -11.49 -3.54 10.52
CA THR A 74 -11.64 -4.81 11.28
C THR A 74 -10.96 -4.79 12.65
N ILE A 75 -9.87 -4.05 12.81
CA ILE A 75 -9.13 -3.97 14.09
C ILE A 75 -9.32 -2.62 14.80
N TYR A 76 -10.23 -1.76 14.34
CA TYR A 76 -10.38 -0.39 14.84
C TYR A 76 -10.64 -0.34 16.35
N ASN A 77 -11.48 -1.24 16.86
CA ASN A 77 -11.88 -1.30 18.28
C ASN A 77 -10.92 -2.11 19.18
N THR A 78 -9.83 -2.65 18.64
CA THR A 78 -8.85 -3.39 19.44
C THR A 78 -8.05 -2.44 20.34
N LYS A 79 -7.56 -2.89 21.49
CA LYS A 79 -6.67 -2.07 22.31
C LYS A 79 -5.27 -2.07 21.70
N THR A 80 -4.61 -0.92 21.75
CA THR A 80 -3.20 -0.77 21.36
C THR A 80 -2.37 -0.37 22.57
N THR A 81 -1.13 -0.78 22.57
CA THR A 81 -0.14 -0.56 23.63
C THR A 81 1.10 0.14 23.06
N LYS A 82 1.99 0.62 23.93
CA LYS A 82 3.24 1.26 23.48
C LYS A 82 4.17 0.28 22.74
N THR A 83 4.10 -1.02 23.07
CA THR A 83 4.88 -2.05 22.38
C THR A 83 4.49 -2.22 20.93
N ASP A 84 3.23 -1.95 20.57
CA ASP A 84 2.78 -1.96 19.16
C ASP A 84 3.44 -0.84 18.35
N ILE A 85 3.67 0.31 18.98
CA ILE A 85 4.38 1.45 18.35
C ILE A 85 5.86 1.09 18.16
N TYR A 86 6.51 0.48 19.15
CA TYR A 86 7.88 -0.01 18.97
C TYR A 86 7.98 -1.07 17.88
N ALA A 87 7.02 -1.99 17.81
CA ALA A 87 6.95 -2.99 16.74
C ALA A 87 6.84 -2.35 15.36
N LEU A 88 6.07 -1.28 15.20
CA LEU A 88 6.00 -0.50 13.96
C LEU A 88 7.38 0.04 13.55
N PHE A 89 8.11 0.69 14.45
CA PHE A 89 9.43 1.25 14.13
C PHE A 89 10.45 0.17 13.77
N ILE A 90 10.47 -0.94 14.52
CA ILE A 90 11.34 -2.09 14.24
C ILE A 90 10.99 -2.68 12.86
N TYR A 91 9.70 -2.86 12.58
CA TYR A 91 9.24 -3.42 11.31
C TYR A 91 9.58 -2.51 10.12
N PHE A 92 9.46 -1.20 10.28
CA PHE A 92 9.88 -0.23 9.28
C PHE A 92 11.41 -0.20 9.08
N ALA A 93 12.20 -0.37 10.15
CA ALA A 93 13.65 -0.48 10.04
C ALA A 93 14.05 -1.75 9.27
N ILE A 94 13.42 -2.89 9.55
CA ILE A 94 13.63 -4.15 8.81
C ILE A 94 13.29 -3.97 7.33
N TYR A 95 12.14 -3.35 7.03
CA TYR A 95 11.76 -3.04 5.65
C TYR A 95 12.79 -2.15 4.94
N THR A 96 13.27 -1.11 5.62
CA THR A 96 14.26 -0.18 5.05
C THR A 96 15.57 -0.90 4.73
N LEU A 97 16.03 -1.78 5.63
CA LEU A 97 17.20 -2.63 5.38
C LEU A 97 16.97 -3.59 4.22
N TRP A 98 15.79 -4.21 4.13
CA TRP A 98 15.42 -5.10 3.03
C TRP A 98 15.49 -4.39 1.68
N VAL A 99 14.92 -3.18 1.60
CA VAL A 99 14.96 -2.33 0.41
C VAL A 99 16.41 -1.97 0.03
N HIS A 100 17.22 -1.63 1.03
CA HIS A 100 18.63 -1.30 0.82
C HIS A 100 19.45 -2.48 0.28
N VAL A 101 19.27 -3.67 0.84
CA VAL A 101 19.92 -4.91 0.36
C VAL A 101 19.48 -5.26 -1.07
N ASN A 102 18.28 -4.85 -1.48
CA ASN A 102 17.78 -5.02 -2.85
C ASN A 102 18.17 -3.87 -3.80
N GLY A 103 19.12 -3.02 -3.41
CA GLY A 103 19.76 -2.05 -4.31
C GLY A 103 18.97 -0.76 -4.55
N GLY A 104 18.12 -0.35 -3.61
CA GLY A 104 17.44 0.95 -3.68
C GLY A 104 17.16 1.57 -2.32
N THR A 105 16.40 2.66 -2.32
CA THR A 105 15.97 3.33 -1.09
C THR A 105 14.44 3.44 -1.01
N VAL A 106 13.90 3.62 0.20
CA VAL A 106 12.46 3.81 0.39
C VAL A 106 11.95 5.00 -0.44
N ALA A 107 12.72 6.10 -0.47
CA ALA A 107 12.41 7.28 -1.25
C ALA A 107 12.36 6.99 -2.76
N GLU A 108 13.31 6.22 -3.30
CA GLU A 108 13.30 5.83 -4.72
C GLU A 108 12.08 4.98 -5.08
N TYR A 109 11.69 4.03 -4.24
CA TYR A 109 10.49 3.22 -4.50
C TYR A 109 9.21 4.04 -4.37
N LEU A 110 9.14 4.97 -3.42
CA LEU A 110 8.04 5.93 -3.33
C LEU A 110 7.96 6.81 -4.59
N GLN A 111 9.09 7.31 -5.09
CA GLN A 111 9.13 8.08 -6.33
C GLN A 111 8.68 7.23 -7.53
N LYS A 112 9.13 5.98 -7.65
CA LYS A 112 8.68 5.06 -8.71
C LYS A 112 7.17 4.82 -8.66
N ILE A 113 6.60 4.69 -7.47
CA ILE A 113 5.15 4.54 -7.29
C ILE A 113 4.42 5.81 -7.73
N PHE A 114 4.88 6.98 -7.29
CA PHE A 114 4.30 8.27 -7.66
C PHE A 114 4.29 8.47 -9.18
N GLU A 115 5.46 8.33 -9.82
CA GLU A 115 5.64 8.42 -11.27
C GLU A 115 4.77 7.41 -12.03
N SER A 116 4.67 6.19 -11.51
CA SER A 116 3.84 5.15 -12.10
C SER A 116 2.36 5.51 -12.09
N ILE A 117 1.86 6.19 -11.05
CA ILE A 117 0.45 6.57 -10.94
C ILE A 117 0.20 7.83 -11.77
N LEU A 118 1.10 8.81 -11.67
CA LEU A 118 1.04 10.08 -12.39
C LEU A 118 0.95 9.86 -13.91
N HIS A 119 1.75 8.94 -14.44
CA HIS A 119 1.83 8.63 -15.87
C HIS A 119 0.99 7.43 -16.31
N GLU A 120 -0.02 7.03 -15.54
CA GLU A 120 -0.96 5.93 -15.85
C GLU A 120 -0.31 4.56 -16.13
N LYS A 121 0.96 4.37 -15.75
CA LYS A 121 1.67 3.10 -15.98
C LYS A 121 1.13 1.99 -15.07
N ASN A 122 0.59 2.36 -13.91
CA ASN A 122 -0.06 1.46 -12.95
C ASN A 122 0.78 0.20 -12.62
N GLU A 123 2.09 0.38 -12.46
CA GLU A 123 3.10 -0.67 -12.26
C GLU A 123 3.15 -1.19 -10.82
N THR A 124 2.32 -0.65 -9.92
CA THR A 124 2.15 -1.25 -8.59
C THR A 124 1.31 -2.52 -8.72
N PRO A 125 1.66 -3.62 -8.01
CA PRO A 125 1.00 -4.91 -8.17
C PRO A 125 -0.53 -4.87 -8.05
N GLY A 126 -1.06 -4.11 -7.09
CA GLY A 126 -2.49 -3.99 -6.86
C GLY A 126 -3.21 -3.24 -7.98
N MET A 127 -2.63 -2.15 -8.47
CA MET A 127 -3.23 -1.38 -9.57
C MET A 127 -3.13 -2.14 -10.90
N TRP A 128 -2.02 -2.83 -11.13
CA TRP A 128 -1.85 -3.70 -12.29
C TRP A 128 -2.94 -4.79 -12.32
N ALA A 129 -3.19 -5.46 -11.18
CA ALA A 129 -4.21 -6.49 -11.07
C ALA A 129 -5.62 -5.94 -11.38
N LEU A 130 -5.99 -4.79 -10.81
CA LEU A 130 -7.28 -4.15 -11.09
C LEU A 130 -7.42 -3.72 -12.55
N THR A 131 -6.35 -3.16 -13.13
CA THR A 131 -6.35 -2.74 -14.55
C THR A 131 -6.58 -3.96 -15.46
N LYS A 132 -5.95 -5.10 -15.15
CA LYS A 132 -6.15 -6.34 -15.89
C LYS A 132 -7.58 -6.88 -15.77
N LEU A 133 -8.16 -6.86 -14.57
CA LEU A 133 -9.55 -7.27 -14.34
C LEU A 133 -10.53 -6.38 -15.14
N TYR A 134 -10.33 -5.07 -15.10
CA TYR A 134 -11.15 -4.12 -15.86
C TYR A 134 -11.08 -4.38 -17.38
N GLN A 135 -9.89 -4.63 -17.92
CA GLN A 135 -9.70 -4.97 -19.34
C GLN A 135 -10.36 -6.28 -19.75
N ILE A 136 -10.44 -7.27 -18.85
CA ILE A 136 -11.11 -8.53 -19.13
C ILE A 136 -12.63 -8.31 -19.15
N TYR A 137 -13.15 -7.59 -18.16
CA TYR A 137 -14.57 -7.27 -18.07
C TYR A 137 -15.07 -6.48 -19.29
N SER A 138 -14.35 -5.43 -19.70
CA SER A 138 -14.76 -4.60 -20.85
C SER A 138 -14.80 -5.37 -22.17
N LYS A 139 -13.98 -6.41 -22.33
CA LYS A 139 -13.99 -7.30 -23.50
C LYS A 139 -15.15 -8.29 -23.50
N LEU A 140 -15.67 -8.65 -22.33
CA LEU A 140 -16.83 -9.53 -22.21
C LEU A 140 -18.13 -8.77 -22.51
N ASP A 141 -18.20 -7.50 -22.11
CA ASP A 141 -19.36 -6.62 -22.35
C ASP A 141 -19.46 -6.14 -23.81
N SER A 142 -18.35 -6.15 -24.55
CA SER A 142 -18.29 -5.79 -25.97
C SER A 142 -18.65 -6.95 -26.94
N LYS A 143 -19.11 -8.09 -26.44
CA LYS A 143 -19.54 -9.27 -27.24
C LYS A 143 -21.02 -9.52 -27.04
#